data_AF-A0A7S0FV00-F1
#
_entry.id   AF-A0A7S0FV00-F1
#
_cell.length_a   1.000
_cell.length_b   1.000
_cell.length_c   1.000
_cell.angle_alpha   90.00
_cell.angle_beta   90.00
_cell.angle_gamma   90.00
#
_symmetry.space_group_name_H-M   'P 1'
#
loop_
_entity.id
_entity.type
_entity.pdbx_description
1 polymer ?
#
loop_
_entity_poly.entity_id
_entity_poly.type
_entity_poly.pdbx_seq_one_letter_code
_entity_poly.pdbx_strand_id
1 'polypeptide(L)'
;VIKQYAWENTIEDKVRELRNKEMALQLRYKLWSVGMFLSFSLSPTLVALGTFSFYTLVLKHELDAPTAFTALSLFNILTFPLGAMPMMARFFAEARVAKDRLEAF
;
A
#
# COMPACT_ATOMS: atom_id res chain seq x y z
N VAL A 1 -22.05 9.66 -40.88
CA VAL A 1 -21.88 10.95 -40.19
C VAL A 1 -20.41 11.23 -39.81
N ILE A 2 -19.77 10.53 -38.86
CA ILE A 2 -18.36 10.83 -38.47
C ILE A 2 -17.35 10.74 -39.65
N LYS A 3 -17.42 9.67 -40.46
CA LYS A 3 -16.63 9.51 -41.69
C LYS A 3 -16.98 10.49 -42.82
N GLN A 4 -18.22 10.98 -42.86
CA GLN A 4 -18.69 11.92 -43.88
C GLN A 4 -18.21 13.35 -43.62
N TYR A 5 -17.95 13.70 -42.36
CA TYR A 5 -17.46 15.02 -41.94
C TYR A 5 -15.96 15.04 -41.62
N ALA A 6 -15.23 13.93 -41.86
CA ALA A 6 -13.81 13.79 -41.56
C ALA A 6 -13.41 14.11 -40.10
N TRP A 7 -14.34 13.98 -39.15
CA TRP A 7 -14.11 14.26 -37.72
C TRP A 7 -13.32 13.16 -36.99
N GLU A 8 -12.89 12.11 -37.69
CA GLU A 8 -12.13 10.98 -37.11
C GLU A 8 -10.86 11.48 -36.43
N ASN A 9 -10.06 12.32 -37.11
CA ASN A 9 -8.82 12.84 -36.57
C ASN A 9 -9.05 13.72 -35.31
N THR A 10 -10.08 14.57 -35.32
CA THR A 10 -10.40 15.44 -34.17
C THR A 10 -10.88 14.65 -32.95
N ILE A 11 -11.62 13.55 -33.18
CA ILE A 11 -12.05 12.65 -32.10
C ILE A 11 -10.85 11.84 -31.60
N GLU A 12 -10.00 11.35 -32.51
CA GLU A 12 -8.77 10.64 -32.18
C GLU A 12 -7.84 11.50 -31.31
N ASP A 13 -7.64 12.76 -31.67
CA ASP A 13 -6.81 13.69 -30.92
C ASP A 13 -7.34 13.91 -29.49
N LYS A 14 -8.66 14.08 -29.33
CA LYS A 14 -9.29 14.20 -28.00
C LYS A 14 -9.12 12.94 -27.16
N VAL A 15 -9.34 11.77 -27.75
CA VAL A 15 -9.14 10.48 -27.06
C VAL A 15 -7.69 10.30 -26.66
N ARG A 16 -6.75 10.69 -27.52
CA ARG A 16 -5.31 10.62 -27.27
C ARG A 16 -4.89 11.55 -26.14
N GLU A 17 -5.45 12.76 -26.08
CA GLU A 17 -5.22 13.71 -24.97
C GLU A 17 -5.70 13.14 -23.63
N LEU A 18 -6.91 12.58 -23.59
CA LEU A 18 -7.47 11.91 -22.41
C LEU A 18 -6.62 10.71 -21.98
N ARG A 19 -6.19 9.87 -22.94
CA ARG A 19 -5.35 8.71 -22.67
C ARG A 19 -3.99 9.09 -22.10
N ASN A 20 -3.40 10.19 -22.56
CA ASN A 20 -2.14 10.69 -22.01
C ASN A 20 -2.31 11.14 -20.55
N LYS A 21 -3.44 11.80 -20.21
CA LYS A 21 -3.77 12.16 -18.82
C LYS A 21 -3.97 10.93 -17.94
N GLU A 22 -4.68 9.91 -18.45
CA GLU A 22 -4.88 8.65 -17.74
C GLU A 22 -3.55 7.92 -17.50
N MET A 23 -2.67 7.80 -18.50
CA MET A 23 -1.37 7.15 -18.34
C MET A 23 -0.50 7.86 -17.30
N ALA A 24 -0.54 9.19 -17.23
CA ALA A 24 0.17 9.95 -16.20
C ALA A 24 -0.36 9.63 -14.79
N LEU A 25 -1.68 9.53 -14.63
CA LEU A 25 -2.31 9.11 -13.36
C LEU A 25 -1.96 7.66 -13.01
N GLN A 26 -2.02 6.75 -13.96
CA GLN A 26 -1.66 5.35 -13.77
C GLN A 26 -0.19 5.20 -13.37
N LEU A 27 0.72 5.97 -13.97
CA LEU A 27 2.13 5.96 -13.59
C LEU A 27 2.31 6.42 -12.14
N ARG A 28 1.64 7.50 -11.73
CA ARG A 28 1.66 7.96 -10.33
C ARG A 28 1.13 6.89 -9.38
N TYR A 29 -0.01 6.27 -9.72
CA TYR A 29 -0.57 5.18 -8.92
C TYR A 29 0.40 4.00 -8.78
N LYS A 30 1.06 3.60 -9.89
CA LYS A 30 2.06 2.53 -9.86
C LYS A 30 3.26 2.89 -8.98
N LEU A 31 3.77 4.11 -9.05
CA LEU A 31 4.85 4.57 -8.17
C LEU A 31 4.46 4.47 -6.69
N TRP A 32 3.25 4.91 -6.33
CA TRP A 32 2.72 4.75 -4.99
C TRP A 32 2.59 3.28 -4.58
N SER A 33 2.07 2.44 -5.46
CA SER A 33 1.91 1.00 -5.20
C SER A 33 3.26 0.31 -4.97
N VAL A 34 4.30 0.68 -5.73
CA VAL A 34 5.66 0.16 -5.53
C VAL A 34 6.23 0.64 -4.19
N GLY A 35 6.05 1.92 -3.85
CA GLY A 35 6.48 2.46 -2.56
C GLY A 35 5.80 1.77 -1.37
N MET A 36 4.50 1.51 -1.48
CA MET A 36 3.73 0.74 -0.50
C MET A 36 4.29 -0.68 -0.36
N PHE A 37 4.47 -1.40 -1.48
CA PHE A 37 5.01 -2.76 -1.48
C PHE A 37 6.40 -2.82 -0.83
N LEU A 38 7.31 -1.93 -1.22
CA LEU A 38 8.65 -1.84 -0.62
C LEU A 38 8.59 -1.57 0.89
N SER A 39 7.69 -0.68 1.32
CA SER A 39 7.51 -0.37 2.75
C SER A 39 7.06 -1.60 3.53
N PHE A 40 6.11 -2.37 3.00
CA PHE A 40 5.65 -3.61 3.64
C PHE A 40 6.74 -4.70 3.65
N SER A 41 7.52 -4.84 2.58
CA SER A 41 8.61 -5.80 2.52
C SER A 41 9.78 -5.45 3.44
N LEU A 42 10.10 -4.16 3.58
CA LEU A 42 11.20 -3.68 4.43
C LEU A 42 10.81 -3.53 5.91
N SER A 43 9.52 -3.37 6.21
CA SER A 43 9.00 -3.19 7.57
C SER A 43 9.54 -4.23 8.58
N PRO A 44 9.41 -5.56 8.37
CA PRO A 44 9.88 -6.55 9.36
C PRO A 44 11.39 -6.48 9.58
N THR A 45 12.17 -6.19 8.53
CA THR A 45 13.62 -6.04 8.62
C THR A 45 14.01 -4.81 9.43
N LEU A 46 13.34 -3.67 9.20
CA LEU A 46 13.58 -2.44 9.96
C LEU A 46 13.20 -2.60 11.43
N VAL A 47 12.08 -3.26 11.72
CA VAL A 47 11.64 -3.55 13.09
C VAL A 47 12.62 -4.48 13.82
N ALA A 48 13.09 -5.53 13.15
CA ALA A 48 14.09 -6.43 13.72
C ALA A 48 15.42 -5.71 13.98
N LEU A 49 15.93 -4.94 13.01
CA LEU A 49 17.15 -4.15 13.16
C LEU A 49 17.04 -3.14 14.30
N GLY A 50 15.94 -2.38 14.38
CA GLY A 50 15.72 -1.42 15.46
C GLY A 50 15.67 -2.09 16.83
N THR A 51 14.97 -3.22 16.94
CA THR A 51 14.82 -3.93 18.22
C THR A 51 16.14 -4.55 18.67
N PHE A 52 16.89 -5.21 17.79
CA PHE A 52 18.19 -5.78 18.12
C PHE A 52 19.27 -4.72 18.38
N SER A 53 19.24 -3.60 17.64
CA SER A 53 20.13 -2.46 17.90
C SER A 53 19.86 -1.86 19.28
N PHE A 54 18.59 -1.68 19.65
CA PHE A 54 18.22 -1.20 20.98
C PHE A 54 18.61 -2.18 22.09
N TYR A 55 18.36 -3.48 21.88
CA TYR A 55 18.68 -4.54 22.84
C TYR A 55 20.19 -4.62 23.15
N THR A 56 21.03 -4.46 22.13
CA THR A 56 22.49 -4.55 22.27
C THR A 56 23.11 -3.23 22.75
N LEU A 57 22.72 -2.09 22.16
CA LEU A 57 23.36 -0.80 22.45
C LEU A 57 22.86 -0.16 23.76
N VAL A 58 21.56 -0.30 24.07
CA VAL A 58 20.96 0.38 25.23
C VAL A 58 20.93 -0.55 26.44
N LEU A 59 20.44 -1.78 26.27
CA LEU A 59 20.37 -2.73 27.39
C LEU A 59 21.69 -3.47 27.66
N LYS A 60 22.69 -3.37 26.77
CA LYS A 60 23.99 -4.04 26.88
C LYS A 60 23.90 -5.55 27.12
N HIS A 61 22.82 -6.19 26.67
CA HIS A 61 22.68 -7.63 26.72
C HIS A 61 23.32 -8.28 25.49
N GLU A 62 23.93 -9.44 25.68
CA GLU A 62 24.39 -10.26 24.56
C GLU A 62 23.20 -10.87 23.83
N LEU A 63 23.21 -10.73 22.50
CA LEU A 63 22.16 -11.29 21.65
C LEU A 63 22.49 -12.76 21.35
N ASP A 64 21.89 -13.66 22.11
CA ASP A 64 22.03 -15.09 21.86
C ASP A 64 21.20 -15.55 20.63
N ALA A 65 21.75 -16.47 19.84
CA ALA A 65 21.14 -16.97 18.62
C ALA A 65 19.70 -17.50 18.80
N PRO A 66 19.39 -18.38 19.78
CA PRO A 66 18.02 -18.86 20.01
C PRO A 66 17.02 -17.71 20.30
N THR A 67 17.43 -16.69 21.05
CA THR A 67 16.57 -15.53 21.37
C THR A 67 16.31 -14.70 20.12
N ALA A 68 17.33 -14.47 19.29
CA ALA A 68 17.19 -13.73 18.04
C ALA A 68 16.26 -14.43 17.05
N PHE A 69 16.40 -15.75 16.86
CA PHE A 69 15.51 -16.52 15.98
C PHE A 69 14.07 -16.53 16.49
N THR A 70 13.87 -16.69 17.80
CA THR A 70 12.52 -16.65 18.40
C THR A 70 11.85 -15.30 18.19
N ALA A 71 12.58 -14.19 18.40
CA ALA A 71 12.07 -12.84 18.16
C ALA A 71 11.72 -12.60 16.68
N LEU A 72 12.57 -13.04 15.75
CA LEU A 72 12.29 -12.95 14.31
C LEU A 72 11.01 -13.68 13.91
N SER A 73 10.80 -14.90 14.44
CA SER A 73 9.56 -15.65 14.21
C SER A 73 8.34 -14.90 14.73
N LEU A 74 8.42 -14.30 15.92
CA LEU A 74 7.32 -13.49 16.47
C LEU A 74 7.04 -12.25 15.62
N PHE A 75 8.06 -11.52 15.16
CA PHE A 75 7.87 -10.37 14.29
C PHE A 75 7.23 -10.72 12.95
N ASN A 76 7.60 -11.87 12.36
CA ASN A 76 6.98 -12.36 11.13
C ASN A 76 5.48 -12.64 11.31
N ILE A 77 5.09 -13.27 12.44
CA ILE A 77 3.67 -13.53 12.74
C ILE A 77 2.92 -12.22 12.99
N LEU A 78 3.54 -11.24 13.65
CA LEU A 78 2.92 -9.96 13.98
C LEU A 78 2.77 -9.02 12.78
N THR A 79 3.58 -9.20 11.73
CA THR A 79 3.52 -8.36 10.51
C THR A 79 2.16 -8.46 9.82
N PHE A 80 1.56 -9.66 9.78
CA PHE A 80 0.24 -9.85 9.20
C PHE A 80 -0.88 -9.06 9.89
N PRO A 81 -1.12 -9.19 11.21
CA PRO A 81 -2.16 -8.43 11.90
C PRO A 81 -1.87 -6.91 11.89
N LEU A 82 -0.60 -6.49 11.97
CA LEU A 82 -0.23 -5.07 11.84
C LEU A 82 -0.58 -4.51 10.45
N GLY A 83 -0.35 -5.27 9.39
CA GLY A 83 -0.74 -4.87 8.03
C GLY A 83 -2.25 -4.94 7.77
N ALA A 84 -2.96 -5.84 8.45
CA ALA A 84 -4.41 -5.98 8.33
C ALA A 84 -5.18 -4.88 9.07
N MET A 85 -4.64 -4.30 10.14
CA MET A 85 -5.32 -3.28 10.95
C MET A 85 -5.82 -2.06 10.14
N PRO A 86 -4.99 -1.39 9.30
CA PRO A 86 -5.45 -0.29 8.47
C PRO A 86 -6.55 -0.71 7.49
N MET A 87 -6.45 -1.92 6.94
CA MET A 87 -7.44 -2.46 6.02
C MET A 87 -8.79 -2.66 6.73
N MET A 88 -8.78 -3.19 7.94
CA MET A 88 -9.99 -3.34 8.77
C MET A 88 -10.63 -1.98 9.05
N ALA A 89 -9.84 -0.97 9.42
CA ALA A 89 -10.35 0.39 9.63
C ALA A 89 -11.03 0.96 8.36
N ARG A 90 -10.42 0.72 7.18
CA ARG A 90 -11.03 1.08 5.89
C ARG A 90 -12.36 0.39 5.68
N PHE A 91 -12.44 -0.92 5.92
CA PHE A 91 -13.68 -1.68 5.79
C PHE A 91 -14.77 -1.19 6.75
N PHE A 92 -14.42 -0.83 7.98
CA PHE A 92 -15.38 -0.24 8.91
C PHE A 92 -15.91 1.12 8.40
N ALA A 93 -15.04 1.97 7.86
CA ALA A 93 -15.45 3.25 7.29
C ALA A 93 -16.37 3.05 6.06
N GLU A 94 -16.03 2.12 5.16
CA GLU A 94 -16.85 1.77 4.00
C GLU A 94 -18.21 1.20 4.42
N ALA A 95 -18.24 0.28 5.39
CA ALA A 95 -19.46 -0.29 5.93
C ALA A 95 -20.34 0.79 6.58
N ARG A 96 -19.73 1.76 7.27
CA ARG A 96 -20.46 2.89 7.85
C ARG A 96 -21.13 3.74 6.77
N VAL A 97 -20.38 4.14 5.74
CA VAL A 97 -20.93 4.93 4.63
C VAL A 97 -22.00 4.15 3.85
N ALA A 98 -21.80 2.84 3.65
CA ALA A 98 -22.80 1.99 3.00
C ALA A 98 -24.09 1.90 3.81
N LYS A 99 -23.98 1.78 5.14
CA LYS A 99 -25.12 1.81 6.05
C LYS A 99 -25.86 3.16 5.97
N ASP A 100 -25.15 4.27 6.08
CA ASP A 100 -25.75 5.61 6.04
C ASP A 100 -26.47 5.86 4.69
N ARG A 101 -25.96 5.30 3.58
CA ARG A 101 -26.63 5.35 2.27
C ARG A 101 -27.92 4.54 2.24
N LEU A 102 -27.93 3.33 2.82
CA LEU A 102 -29.12 2.47 2.87
C LEU A 102 -30.23 3.08 3.73
N GLU A 103 -29.91 3.76 4.82
CA GLU A 103 -30.90 4.44 5.68
C GLU A 103 -31.50 5.71 5.02
N ALA A 104 -30.84 6.28 4.02
CA ALA A 104 -31.31 7.46 3.29
C ALA A 104 -32.22 7.13 2.09
N PHE A 105 -32.28 5.86 1.67
CA PHE A 105 -33.23 5.34 0.67
C PHE A 105 -34.58 5.02 1.32
#